data_AF-X1U0Z9-F1
#
_entry.id   AF-X1U0Z9-F1
#
_cell.length_a   1.000
_cell.length_b   1.000
_cell.length_c   1.000
_cell.angle_alpha   90.00
_cell.angle_beta   90.00
_cell.angle_gamma   90.00
#
_symmetry.space_group_name_H-M   'P 1'
#
loop_
_entity.id
_entity.type
_entity.pdbx_description
1 polymer ?
#
loop_
_entity_poly.entity_id
_entity_poly.type
_entity_poly.pdbx_seq_one_letter_code
_entity_poly.pdbx_strand_id
1 'polypeptide(L)'
;LYGECLGGALYWNDFLPMAKKAGFLDPRLVTSRPIEVENEAMRDKLGQARFFSATYRLFKLDGLEPACEDYGQAVVYRGGVAEQPQAFELDGHHVIERGRAFPVCGNSWRMLAETRFAPFFDFIGDFATHYGITDGCGASAALPFNETAPAQGTTAKSSCC
;
A
#
# COMPACT_ATOMS: atom_id res chain seq x y z
N LEU A 1 -27.36 7.62 2.18
CA LEU A 1 -26.10 8.05 2.84
C LEU A 1 -25.70 7.09 3.97
N TYR A 2 -26.40 7.02 5.12
CA TYR A 2 -26.01 6.09 6.20
C TYR A 2 -26.21 4.60 5.86
N GLY A 3 -27.31 4.25 5.18
CA GLY A 3 -27.59 2.87 4.76
C GLY A 3 -26.76 2.35 3.56
N GLU A 4 -25.99 3.23 2.91
CA GLU A 4 -25.16 2.90 1.73
C GLU A 4 -23.67 2.83 2.10
N CYS A 5 -23.33 2.85 3.39
CA CYS A 5 -21.96 2.96 3.93
C CYS A 5 -21.18 4.24 3.51
N LEU A 6 -21.77 5.14 2.71
CA LEU A 6 -21.11 6.37 2.24
C LEU A 6 -21.09 7.47 3.31
N GLY A 7 -22.12 7.56 4.15
CA GLY A 7 -22.24 8.64 5.15
C GLY A 7 -21.28 8.53 6.33
N GLY A 8 -20.69 7.35 6.57
CA GLY A 8 -19.68 7.11 7.60
C GLY A 8 -18.27 6.86 7.04
N ALA A 9 -18.09 7.04 5.73
CA ALA A 9 -16.78 6.86 5.11
C ALA A 9 -15.81 7.93 5.62
N LEU A 10 -14.65 7.48 6.10
CA LEU A 10 -13.62 8.38 6.59
C LEU A 10 -12.80 8.97 5.44
N TYR A 11 -12.44 10.24 5.60
CA TYR A 11 -11.35 10.81 4.83
C TYR A 11 -10.04 10.10 5.18
N TRP A 12 -9.24 9.74 4.18
CA TRP A 12 -8.03 8.94 4.38
C TRP A 12 -6.98 9.64 5.27
N ASN A 13 -6.89 10.97 5.19
CA ASN A 13 -6.04 11.78 6.07
C ASN A 13 -6.56 11.87 7.51
N ASP A 14 -7.79 11.44 7.79
CA ASP A 14 -8.26 11.26 9.17
C ASP A 14 -8.06 9.80 9.62
N PHE A 15 -8.33 8.84 8.73
CA PHE A 15 -8.15 7.42 8.99
C PHE A 15 -6.70 7.05 9.37
N LEU A 16 -5.70 7.48 8.58
CA LEU A 16 -4.31 7.09 8.81
C LEU A 16 -3.78 7.60 10.16
N PRO A 17 -3.96 8.87 10.54
CA PRO A 17 -3.60 9.33 11.88
C PRO A 17 -4.38 8.63 12.99
N MET A 18 -5.67 8.32 12.81
CA MET A 18 -6.44 7.56 13.79
C MET A 18 -5.89 6.14 14.00
N ALA A 19 -5.56 5.43 12.91
CA ALA A 19 -4.94 4.11 12.99
C ALA A 19 -3.61 4.15 13.74
N LYS A 20 -2.76 5.15 13.43
CA LYS A 20 -1.48 5.36 14.13
C LYS A 20 -1.67 5.66 15.61
N LYS A 21 -2.62 6.53 15.97
CA LYS A 21 -2.97 6.81 17.38
C LYS A 21 -3.50 5.58 18.12
N ALA A 22 -4.13 4.64 17.41
CA ALA A 22 -4.58 3.37 17.97
C ALA A 22 -3.47 2.31 18.11
N GLY A 23 -2.23 2.63 17.72
CA GLY A 23 -1.07 1.73 17.82
C GLY A 23 -0.71 0.99 16.53
N PHE A 24 -1.37 1.28 15.40
CA PHE A 24 -1.00 0.72 14.09
C PHE A 24 -0.07 1.68 13.36
N LEU A 25 1.23 1.54 13.63
CA LEU A 25 2.24 2.55 13.31
C LEU A 25 2.51 2.71 11.80
N ASP A 26 2.34 1.64 11.02
CA ASP A 26 2.55 1.62 9.56
C ASP A 26 1.39 0.91 8.82
N PRO A 27 0.23 1.57 8.62
CA PRO A 27 -0.88 1.02 7.85
C PRO A 27 -0.53 0.88 6.37
N ARG A 28 -0.70 -0.33 5.81
CA ARG A 28 -0.38 -0.63 4.40
C ARG A 28 -1.63 -0.77 3.54
N LEU A 29 -1.72 -0.01 2.45
CA LEU A 29 -2.80 -0.17 1.47
C LEU A 29 -2.51 -1.38 0.57
N VAL A 30 -3.38 -2.38 0.60
CA VAL A 30 -3.22 -3.61 -0.21
C VAL A 30 -3.90 -3.43 -1.57
N THR A 31 -5.19 -3.10 -1.56
CA THR A 31 -5.96 -2.86 -2.78
C THR A 31 -6.89 -1.66 -2.60
N SER A 32 -7.19 -1.00 -3.69
CA SER A 32 -8.22 0.04 -3.73
C SER A 32 -8.95 0.03 -5.06
N ARG A 33 -10.22 0.43 -5.03
CA ARG A 33 -11.03 0.65 -6.24
C ARG A 33 -12.00 1.81 -6.03
N PRO A 34 -12.28 2.62 -7.06
CA PRO A 34 -13.30 3.64 -6.98
C PRO A 34 -14.68 3.02 -6.74
N ILE A 35 -15.54 3.77 -6.05
CA ILE A 35 -16.97 3.48 -5.89
C ILE A 35 -17.71 4.58 -6.65
N GLU A 36 -18.41 4.18 -7.70
CA GLU A 36 -19.29 5.08 -8.46
C GLU A 36 -20.61 5.24 -7.71
N VAL A 37 -21.04 6.49 -7.54
CA VAL A 37 -22.34 6.81 -6.98
C VAL A 37 -23.28 7.12 -8.13
N GLU A 38 -24.10 6.16 -8.53
CA GLU A 38 -24.98 6.29 -9.70
C GLU A 38 -26.22 7.15 -9.42
N ASN A 39 -26.71 7.19 -8.18
CA ASN A 39 -27.91 7.92 -7.81
C ASN A 39 -27.68 9.44 -7.85
N GLU A 40 -28.35 10.13 -8.76
CA GLU A 40 -28.22 11.58 -8.98
C GLU A 40 -28.50 12.41 -7.72
N ALA A 41 -29.59 12.12 -7.01
CA ALA A 41 -29.93 12.84 -5.78
C ALA A 41 -28.90 12.63 -4.66
N MET A 42 -28.14 11.54 -4.69
CA MET A 42 -26.99 11.34 -3.79
C MET A 42 -25.76 12.10 -4.28
N ARG A 43 -25.48 12.11 -5.59
CA ARG A 43 -24.37 12.89 -6.17
C ARG A 43 -24.50 14.37 -5.86
N ASP A 44 -25.70 14.94 -5.98
CA ASP A 44 -25.97 16.34 -5.67
C ASP A 44 -25.65 16.69 -4.21
N LYS A 45 -25.91 15.76 -3.29
CA LYS A 45 -25.59 15.93 -1.86
C LYS A 45 -24.11 15.75 -1.55
N LEU A 46 -23.43 14.88 -2.30
CA LEU A 46 -22.02 14.53 -2.10
C LEU A 46 -21.06 15.50 -2.80
N GLY A 47 -21.55 16.28 -3.77
CA GLY A 47 -20.75 17.23 -4.53
C GLY A 47 -19.60 16.53 -5.27
N GLN A 48 -18.38 17.00 -5.07
CA GLN A 48 -17.16 16.47 -5.72
C GLN A 48 -16.47 15.36 -4.91
N ALA A 49 -17.09 14.88 -3.83
CA ALA A 49 -16.52 13.81 -3.02
C ALA A 49 -16.41 12.51 -3.84
N ARG A 50 -15.25 11.87 -3.75
CA ARG A 50 -14.95 10.61 -4.43
C ARG A 50 -14.73 9.51 -3.41
N PHE A 51 -15.35 8.36 -3.66
CA PHE A 51 -15.37 7.25 -2.72
C PHE A 51 -14.54 6.09 -3.25
N PHE A 52 -13.91 5.37 -2.33
CA PHE A 52 -13.07 4.23 -2.65
C PHE A 52 -13.37 3.09 -1.67
N SER A 53 -13.41 1.87 -2.20
CA SER A 53 -13.31 0.66 -1.38
C SER A 53 -11.82 0.33 -1.27
N ALA A 54 -11.29 0.32 -0.05
CA ALA A 54 -9.88 0.11 0.21
C ALA A 54 -9.68 -1.02 1.23
N THR A 55 -8.73 -1.91 0.93
CA THR A 55 -8.28 -2.95 1.85
C THR A 55 -6.95 -2.53 2.44
N TYR A 56 -6.92 -2.29 3.75
CA TYR A 56 -5.68 -2.00 4.47
C TYR A 56 -5.24 -3.20 5.32
N ARG A 57 -3.92 -3.35 5.48
CA ARG A 57 -3.28 -4.27 6.41
C ARG A 57 -2.62 -3.47 7.52
N LEU A 58 -3.10 -3.69 8.75
CA LEU A 58 -2.66 -2.97 9.96
C LEU A 58 -1.94 -3.97 10.86
N PHE A 59 -0.62 -3.87 10.94
CA PHE A 59 0.18 -4.71 11.83
C PHE A 59 0.26 -4.10 13.22
N LYS A 60 -0.03 -4.90 14.24
CA LYS A 60 0.23 -4.55 15.64
C LYS A 60 1.64 -5.03 15.99
N LEU A 61 2.62 -4.15 15.76
CA LEU A 61 4.03 -4.38 16.04
C LEU A 61 4.62 -3.12 16.67
N ASP A 62 5.34 -3.30 17.77
CA ASP A 62 6.02 -2.20 18.45
C ASP A 62 7.30 -1.83 17.72
N GLY A 63 7.67 -0.54 17.74
CA GLY A 63 8.94 -0.05 17.19
C GLY A 63 9.00 0.03 15.66
N LEU A 64 7.87 -0.02 14.96
CA LEU A 64 7.85 0.34 13.54
C LEU A 64 8.10 1.84 13.39
N GLU A 65 8.95 2.19 12.44
CA GLU A 65 9.37 3.57 12.21
C GLU A 65 8.32 4.34 11.39
N PRO A 66 8.20 5.66 11.57
CA PRO A 66 7.22 6.46 10.84
C PRO A 66 7.55 6.59 9.35
N ALA A 67 8.82 6.42 8.98
CA ALA A 67 9.33 6.43 7.62
C ALA A 67 9.88 5.04 7.27
N CYS A 68 10.13 4.84 5.98
CA CYS A 68 10.70 3.60 5.48
C CYS A 68 12.22 3.72 5.46
N GLU A 69 12.86 3.14 6.46
CA GLU A 69 14.29 3.21 6.67
C GLU A 69 15.01 1.99 6.06
N ASP A 70 16.07 2.26 5.29
CA ASP A 70 16.90 1.26 4.63
C ASP A 70 18.04 0.79 5.54
N TYR A 71 18.06 -0.52 5.77
CA TYR A 71 19.11 -1.23 6.51
C TYR A 71 19.86 -2.25 5.63
N GLY A 72 19.71 -2.18 4.30
CA GLY A 72 20.31 -3.12 3.35
C GLY A 72 19.67 -4.50 3.38
N GLN A 73 18.40 -4.57 3.83
CA GLN A 73 17.70 -5.81 4.09
C GLN A 73 17.00 -6.35 2.84
N ALA A 74 16.88 -7.68 2.78
CA ALA A 74 16.10 -8.36 1.77
C ALA A 74 15.41 -9.60 2.34
N VAL A 75 14.39 -10.08 1.63
CA VAL A 75 13.67 -11.32 1.96
C VAL A 75 13.55 -12.21 0.74
N VAL A 76 13.41 -13.52 0.96
CA VAL A 76 13.06 -14.49 -0.07
C VAL A 76 11.78 -15.19 0.33
N TYR A 77 10.73 -15.09 -0.49
CA TYR A 77 9.50 -15.84 -0.24
C TYR A 77 9.69 -17.32 -0.59
N ARG A 78 9.44 -18.23 0.36
CA ARG A 78 9.58 -19.68 0.16
C ARG A 78 8.36 -20.33 -0.47
N GLY A 79 7.22 -19.63 -0.52
CA GLY A 79 5.92 -20.23 -0.83
C GLY A 79 5.19 -20.69 0.44
N GLY A 80 3.98 -21.20 0.27
CA GLY A 80 3.23 -21.88 1.36
C GLY A 80 2.15 -21.04 2.01
N VAL A 81 2.06 -19.74 1.74
CA VAL A 81 0.86 -18.95 2.08
C VAL A 81 -0.29 -19.41 1.16
N ALA A 82 -1.43 -19.73 1.76
CA ALA A 82 -2.63 -20.15 1.03
C ALA A 82 -3.01 -19.09 -0.02
N GLU A 83 -3.44 -19.55 -1.20
CA GLU A 83 -3.82 -18.71 -2.35
C GLU A 83 -2.69 -17.85 -2.93
N GLN A 84 -1.48 -17.90 -2.35
CA GLN A 84 -0.31 -17.14 -2.78
C GLN A 84 0.91 -18.06 -3.03
N PRO A 85 0.79 -19.12 -3.85
CA PRO A 85 1.87 -20.11 -4.00
C PRO A 85 3.10 -19.60 -4.76
N GLN A 86 2.94 -18.59 -5.63
CA GLN A 86 3.99 -18.11 -6.54
C GLN A 86 4.55 -16.73 -6.18
N ALA A 87 3.74 -15.88 -5.56
CA ALA A 87 4.17 -14.57 -5.07
C ALA A 87 3.35 -14.21 -3.83
N PHE A 88 3.96 -13.48 -2.91
CA PHE A 88 3.28 -12.94 -1.74
C PHE A 88 3.05 -11.44 -1.89
N GLU A 89 1.81 -11.00 -1.72
CA GLU A 89 1.44 -9.58 -1.74
C GLU A 89 1.36 -9.06 -0.30
N LEU A 90 2.40 -8.33 0.11
CA LEU A 90 2.40 -7.66 1.40
C LEU A 90 1.43 -6.47 1.38
N ASP A 91 1.51 -5.68 0.31
CA ASP A 91 0.69 -4.51 0.02
C ASP A 91 0.80 -4.14 -1.48
N GLY A 92 0.18 -3.04 -1.90
CA GLY A 92 0.14 -2.63 -3.31
C GLY A 92 1.49 -2.30 -3.95
N HIS A 93 2.57 -2.20 -3.17
CA HIS A 93 3.93 -1.90 -3.67
C HIS A 93 4.91 -3.08 -3.49
N HIS A 94 4.53 -4.11 -2.73
CA HIS A 94 5.40 -5.22 -2.35
C HIS A 94 4.82 -6.55 -2.82
N VAL A 95 5.11 -6.90 -4.08
CA VAL A 95 4.83 -8.21 -4.68
C VAL A 95 6.12 -9.03 -4.72
N ILE A 96 6.21 -10.02 -3.83
CA ILE A 96 7.46 -10.77 -3.59
C ILE A 96 7.36 -12.14 -4.24
N GLU A 97 8.05 -12.33 -5.36
CA GLU A 97 8.08 -13.61 -6.09
C GLU A 97 8.78 -14.71 -5.29
N ARG A 98 8.26 -15.93 -5.40
CA ARG A 98 8.83 -17.11 -4.74
C ARG A 98 10.25 -17.39 -5.24
N GLY A 99 11.16 -17.64 -4.31
CA GLY A 99 12.55 -18.02 -4.58
C GLY A 99 13.44 -16.88 -5.08
N ARG A 100 12.92 -15.65 -5.17
CA ARG A 100 13.68 -14.47 -5.58
C ARG A 100 13.93 -13.55 -4.38
N ALA A 101 15.17 -13.09 -4.24
CA ALA A 101 15.49 -12.06 -3.25
C ALA A 101 14.82 -10.73 -3.62
N PHE A 102 14.17 -10.13 -2.64
CA PHE A 102 13.43 -8.88 -2.78
C PHE A 102 13.90 -7.89 -1.69
N PRO A 103 14.50 -6.76 -2.06
CA PRO A 103 14.93 -5.73 -1.11
C PRO A 103 13.73 -5.14 -0.36
N VAL A 104 13.86 -4.92 0.93
CA VAL A 104 12.78 -4.38 1.76
C VAL A 104 13.28 -3.36 2.78
N CYS A 105 12.36 -2.43 3.05
CA CYS A 105 12.12 -1.79 4.33
C CYS A 105 12.58 -2.45 5.63
N GLY A 106 13.16 -1.72 6.58
CA GLY A 106 13.17 -2.10 7.99
C GLY A 106 11.76 -2.51 8.49
N ASN A 107 10.76 -1.66 8.27
CA ASN A 107 9.37 -1.97 8.66
C ASN A 107 8.83 -3.23 7.94
N SER A 108 9.01 -3.33 6.62
CA SER A 108 8.53 -4.47 5.83
C SER A 108 9.22 -5.77 6.26
N TRP A 109 10.51 -5.70 6.58
CA TRP A 109 11.27 -6.83 7.13
C TRP A 109 10.67 -7.29 8.46
N ARG A 110 10.40 -6.36 9.40
CA ARG A 110 9.79 -6.69 10.70
C ARG A 110 8.36 -7.22 10.55
N MET A 111 7.56 -6.67 9.63
CA MET A 111 6.22 -7.18 9.32
C MET A 111 6.23 -8.64 8.87
N LEU A 112 7.26 -9.04 8.13
CA LEU A 112 7.42 -10.42 7.66
C LEU A 112 8.04 -11.31 8.74
N ALA A 113 9.09 -10.84 9.42
CA ALA A 113 9.88 -11.61 10.39
C ALA A 113 9.20 -11.79 11.75
N GLU A 114 8.41 -10.82 12.20
CA GLU A 114 7.86 -10.77 13.56
C GLU A 114 6.36 -11.10 13.60
N THR A 115 5.86 -11.74 12.56
CA THR A 115 4.45 -12.13 12.46
C THR A 115 4.30 -13.57 11.98
N ARG A 116 3.05 -14.01 11.80
CA ARG A 116 2.72 -15.33 11.23
C ARG A 116 3.33 -15.59 9.84
N PHE A 117 3.89 -14.58 9.17
CA PHE A 117 4.52 -14.74 7.87
C PHE A 117 5.94 -15.32 7.95
N ALA A 118 6.62 -15.21 9.09
CA ALA A 118 8.02 -15.61 9.24
C ALA A 118 8.34 -17.04 8.73
N PRO A 119 7.49 -18.07 8.97
CA PRO A 119 7.74 -19.42 8.48
C PRO A 119 7.75 -19.57 6.95
N PHE A 120 7.31 -18.56 6.21
CA PHE A 120 7.26 -18.58 4.74
C PHE A 120 8.36 -17.75 4.07
N PHE A 121 9.24 -17.14 4.84
CA PHE A 121 10.31 -16.29 4.32
C PHE A 121 11.67 -16.73 4.84
N ASP A 122 12.69 -16.44 4.04
CA ASP A 122 14.09 -16.35 4.48
C ASP A 122 14.47 -14.86 4.53
N PHE A 123 15.36 -14.51 5.45
CA PHE A 123 15.70 -13.13 5.77
C PHE A 123 17.20 -12.89 5.57
N ILE A 124 17.53 -11.77 4.93
CA ILE A 124 18.90 -11.36 4.59
C ILE A 124 19.16 -9.98 5.20
N GLY A 125 20.31 -9.83 5.88
CA GLY A 125 20.70 -8.60 6.56
C GLY A 125 20.20 -8.52 8.01
N ASP A 126 20.56 -7.43 8.68
CA ASP A 126 20.17 -7.09 10.04
C ASP A 126 19.94 -5.57 10.18
N PHE A 127 19.84 -5.04 11.39
CA PHE A 127 19.64 -3.62 11.66
C PHE A 127 20.94 -2.89 12.07
N ALA A 128 22.12 -3.48 11.83
CA ALA A 128 23.38 -2.96 12.34
C ALA A 128 23.88 -1.71 11.58
N THR A 129 23.50 -1.55 10.31
CA THR A 129 23.92 -0.41 9.48
C THR A 129 22.71 0.24 8.82
N HIS A 130 22.55 1.55 9.02
CA HIS A 130 21.49 2.35 8.41
C HIS A 130 22.03 3.08 7.18
N TYR A 131 21.31 2.98 6.05
CA TYR A 131 21.68 3.56 4.76
C TYR A 131 20.83 4.78 4.38
N GLY A 132 19.91 5.20 5.26
CA GLY A 132 19.00 6.33 5.04
C GLY A 132 17.58 5.89 4.72
N ILE A 133 16.79 6.80 4.15
CA ILE A 133 15.40 6.52 3.77
C ILE A 133 15.39 5.72 2.47
N THR A 134 14.60 4.64 2.41
CA THR A 134 14.41 3.86 1.19
C THR A 134 13.74 4.70 0.11
N ASP A 135 14.39 4.83 -1.05
CA ASP A 135 13.83 5.52 -2.20
C ASP A 135 12.50 4.87 -2.66
N GLY A 136 11.45 5.68 -2.80
CA GLY A 136 10.18 5.26 -3.39
C GLY A 136 9.22 4.52 -2.45
N CYS A 137 9.54 4.34 -1.17
CA CYS A 137 8.60 3.73 -0.23
C CYS A 137 7.83 4.77 0.60
N GLY A 138 6.53 4.87 0.34
CA GLY A 138 5.54 5.46 1.25
C GLY A 138 5.34 6.98 1.20
N ALA A 139 6.33 7.78 0.78
CA ALA A 139 6.17 9.24 0.71
C ALA A 139 5.96 9.79 -0.72
N SER A 140 6.49 9.10 -1.74
CA SER A 140 6.45 9.57 -3.14
C SER A 140 5.28 9.01 -3.97
N ALA A 141 4.54 8.04 -3.42
CA ALA A 141 3.29 7.52 -3.98
C ALA A 141 2.06 8.23 -3.36
N ALA A 142 2.19 9.53 -3.08
CA ALA A 142 1.28 10.34 -2.26
C ALA A 142 -0.12 10.59 -2.85
N LEU A 143 -0.59 9.74 -3.76
CA LEU A 143 -2.00 9.53 -3.98
C LEU A 143 -2.29 8.04 -3.70
N PRO A 144 -3.00 7.71 -2.59
CA PRO A 144 -3.36 6.32 -2.28
C PRO A 144 -4.23 5.64 -3.36
N PHE A 145 -4.64 6.40 -4.38
CA PHE A 145 -5.44 5.94 -5.49
C PHE A 145 -4.83 6.49 -6.78
N ASN A 146 -4.05 5.67 -7.47
CA ASN A 146 -3.56 6.02 -8.80
C ASN A 146 -4.72 5.84 -9.79
N GLU A 147 -5.22 6.94 -10.35
CA GLU A 147 -5.97 6.86 -11.60
C GLU A 147 -4.96 6.61 -12.72
N THR A 148 -5.08 5.47 -13.39
CA THR A 148 -4.53 5.35 -14.74
C THR A 148 -5.22 6.42 -15.59
N ALA A 149 -4.52 7.54 -15.81
CA ALA A 149 -4.95 8.56 -16.74
C ALA A 149 -5.19 7.90 -18.11
N PRO A 150 -6.31 8.17 -18.81
CA PRO A 150 -6.50 7.65 -20.16
C PRO A 150 -5.36 8.15 -21.04
N ALA A 151 -4.78 7.23 -21.83
CA ALA A 151 -3.72 7.52 -22.77
C ALA A 151 -4.13 8.74 -23.63
N GLN A 152 -3.41 9.85 -23.46
CA GLN A 152 -3.54 10.97 -24.39
C GLN A 152 -3.07 10.47 -25.75
N GLY A 153 -4.04 10.23 -26.63
CA GLY A 153 -3.78 9.93 -28.03
C GLY A 153 -2.86 11.00 -28.59
N THR A 154 -1.73 10.56 -29.12
CA THR A 154 -0.79 11.40 -29.85
C THR A 154 -1.53 12.07 -31.00
N THR A 155 -1.85 13.35 -30.86
CA THR A 155 -2.19 14.20 -32.01
C THR A 155 -0.94 14.31 -32.87
N ALA A 156 -0.88 13.49 -33.92
CA ALA A 156 0.08 13.64 -34.99
C ALA A 156 -0.15 15.02 -35.63
N LYS A 157 0.74 15.97 -35.32
CA LYS A 157 0.86 17.19 -36.11
C LYS A 157 1.56 16.81 -37.42
N SER A 158 0.78 16.65 -38.47
CA SER A 158 1.26 16.70 -39.84
C SER A 158 1.92 18.07 -40.07
N SER A 159 3.23 18.07 -40.31
CA SER A 159 3.95 19.22 -40.83
C SER A 159 4.41 18.87 -42.23
N CYS A 160 3.89 19.61 -43.21
CA CYS A 160 4.39 19.62 -44.58
C CYS A 160 5.86 20.04 -44.63
N CYS A 161 6.61 19.39 -45.53
CA CYS A 161 7.60 19.96 -46.46
C CYS A 161 7.76 18.95 -47.59
#